data_AF-A0A2X2T9U5-F1
#
_entry.id   AF-A0A2X2T9U5-F1
#
_cell.length_a   1.000
_cell.length_b   1.000
_cell.length_c   1.000
_cell.angle_alpha   90.00
_cell.angle_beta   90.00
_cell.angle_gamma   90.00
#
_symmetry.space_group_name_H-M   'P 1'
#
loop_
_entity.id
_entity.type
_entity.pdbx_description
1 polymer ?
#
loop_
_entity_poly.entity_id
_entity_poly.type
_entity_poly.pdbx_seq_one_letter_code
_entity_poly.pdbx_strand_id
1 'polypeptide(L)'
;MHPLTLLTVGVYGKALPPQNGAPIRLTVPWKYGFKGIKSIVSIKLVRELPPTTWNLAAPNEYGFYANVNPHVDHPRWSQASERFIGSGGVLDVKRQPTLLFNGYADQVASLYRGLNLKENF
;
A
#
# COMPACT_ATOMS: atom_id res chain seq x y z
N MET A 1 16.54 3.12 -2.14
CA MET A 1 15.59 4.18 -1.71
C MET A 1 14.83 4.66 -2.94
N HIS A 2 13.55 5.02 -2.84
CA HIS A 2 12.72 5.38 -4.00
C HIS A 2 12.05 6.75 -3.79
N PRO A 3 12.06 7.66 -4.79
CA PRO A 3 11.57 9.03 -4.63
C PRO A 3 10.04 9.14 -4.41
N LEU A 4 9.26 8.12 -4.76
CA LEU A 4 7.80 8.12 -4.54
C LEU A 4 7.38 7.76 -3.10
N THR A 5 8.29 7.31 -2.24
CA THR A 5 7.95 7.05 -0.84
C THR A 5 8.04 8.33 -0.02
N LEU A 6 6.97 8.69 0.66
CA LEU A 6 6.85 9.98 1.34
C LEU A 6 6.54 9.83 2.83
N LEU A 7 7.16 10.68 3.65
CA LEU A 7 6.63 11.01 4.98
C LEU A 7 5.58 12.10 4.81
N THR A 8 4.32 11.72 4.97
CA THR A 8 3.15 12.58 4.80
C THR A 8 2.83 13.27 6.13
N VAL A 9 2.69 14.59 6.07
CA VAL A 9 2.36 15.45 7.23
C VAL A 9 1.10 16.29 7.02
N GLY A 10 0.55 16.29 5.81
CA GLY A 10 -0.65 17.03 5.46
C GLY A 10 -1.50 16.35 4.38
N VAL A 11 -2.75 16.82 4.27
CA VAL A 11 -3.70 16.43 3.23
C VAL A 11 -4.60 17.62 2.92
N TYR A 12 -4.95 17.84 1.64
CA TYR A 12 -5.81 18.95 1.20
C TYR A 12 -5.36 20.33 1.71
N GLY A 13 -4.05 20.61 1.65
CA GLY A 13 -3.47 21.90 2.04
C GLY A 13 -3.40 22.18 3.55
N LYS A 14 -3.76 21.20 4.40
CA LYS A 14 -3.75 21.33 5.87
C LYS A 14 -2.97 20.17 6.52
N ALA A 15 -2.68 20.29 7.81
CA ALA A 15 -2.10 19.21 8.59
C ALA A 15 -2.98 17.94 8.58
N LEU A 16 -2.37 16.77 8.74
CA LEU A 16 -3.11 15.51 8.81
C LEU A 16 -4.10 15.53 10.00
N PRO A 17 -5.37 15.14 9.79
CA PRO A 17 -6.27 14.89 10.90
C PRO A 17 -5.93 13.53 11.56
N PRO A 18 -6.28 13.30 12.84
CA PRO A 18 -5.87 12.10 13.58
C PRO A 18 -6.25 10.77 12.92
N GLN A 19 -7.43 10.69 12.32
CA GLN A 19 -7.89 9.49 11.60
C GLN A 19 -7.00 9.11 10.41
N ASN A 20 -6.25 10.06 9.85
CA ASN A 20 -5.30 9.79 8.77
C ASN A 20 -3.91 9.37 9.28
N GLY A 21 -3.66 9.39 10.60
CA GLY A 21 -2.39 8.98 11.20
C GLY A 21 -1.45 10.14 11.51
N ALA A 22 -1.98 11.28 11.93
CA ALA A 22 -1.19 12.43 12.37
C ALA A 22 -0.22 12.08 13.53
N PRO A 23 0.87 12.85 13.73
CA PRO A 23 1.31 13.98 12.91
C PRO A 23 2.09 13.54 11.65
N ILE A 24 2.63 12.33 11.64
CA ILE A 24 3.48 11.79 10.57
C ILE A 24 3.00 10.40 10.17
N ARG A 25 2.81 10.20 8.86
CA ARG A 25 2.38 8.93 8.26
C ARG A 25 3.30 8.55 7.09
N LEU A 26 3.53 7.26 6.86
CA LEU A 26 4.17 6.78 5.64
C LEU A 26 3.16 6.64 4.49
N THR A 27 3.55 7.06 3.29
CA THR A 27 2.82 6.82 2.05
C THR A 27 3.74 6.14 1.03
N VAL A 28 3.32 4.99 0.51
CA VAL A 28 4.02 4.22 -0.53
C VAL A 28 3.01 3.88 -1.64
N PRO A 29 2.91 4.69 -2.70
CA PRO A 29 1.71 4.74 -3.53
C PRO A 29 1.48 3.48 -4.39
N TRP A 30 2.51 2.67 -4.63
CA TRP A 30 2.39 1.44 -5.44
C TRP A 30 2.10 0.17 -4.62
N LYS A 31 1.95 0.29 -3.30
CA LYS A 31 1.70 -0.81 -2.37
C LYS A 31 0.31 -0.72 -1.77
N TYR A 32 -0.21 -1.85 -1.28
CA TYR A 32 -1.46 -1.85 -0.53
C TYR A 32 -1.37 -0.96 0.72
N GLY A 33 -2.51 -0.37 1.11
CA GLY A 33 -2.57 0.71 2.10
C GLY A 33 -2.01 0.36 3.48
N PHE A 34 -1.98 -0.93 3.85
CA PHE A 34 -1.44 -1.38 5.13
C PHE A 34 0.07 -1.20 5.28
N LYS A 35 0.80 -0.97 4.17
CA LYS A 35 2.22 -0.59 4.22
C LYS A 35 2.42 0.89 4.58
N GLY A 36 1.38 1.72 4.49
CA GLY A 36 1.40 3.12 4.88
C GLY A 36 1.08 3.32 6.37
N ILE A 37 2.06 3.01 7.23
CA ILE A 37 1.93 3.06 8.69
C ILE A 37 1.57 4.48 9.19
N LYS A 38 0.68 4.55 10.17
CA LYS A 38 0.15 5.79 10.78
C LYS A 38 0.91 6.15 12.05
N SER A 39 0.96 7.44 12.37
CA SER A 39 1.44 7.98 13.65
C SER A 39 2.81 7.43 14.05
N ILE A 40 3.79 7.58 13.15
CA ILE A 40 5.13 7.02 13.31
C ILE A 40 5.84 7.73 14.47
N VAL A 41 6.32 6.95 15.43
CA VAL A 41 7.13 7.43 16.57
C VAL A 41 8.60 7.03 16.49
N SER A 42 8.94 6.03 15.67
CA SER A 42 10.30 5.52 15.54
C SER A 42 10.56 5.00 14.13
N ILE A 43 11.77 5.28 13.63
CA ILE A 43 12.31 4.73 12.38
C ILE A 43 13.67 4.14 12.73
N LYS A 44 13.82 2.83 12.54
CA LYS A 44 15.08 2.11 12.80
C LYS A 44 15.57 1.44 11.52
N LEU A 45 16.82 1.68 11.17
CA LEU A 45 17.50 0.91 10.14
C LEU A 45 18.01 -0.39 10.74
N VAL A 46 17.67 -1.51 10.12
CA VAL A 46 17.99 -2.87 10.58
C VAL A 46 18.66 -3.65 9.45
N ARG A 47 19.46 -4.65 9.79
CA ARG A 47 20.16 -5.51 8.82
C ARG A 47 19.21 -6.55 8.22
N GLU A 48 18.40 -7.17 9.07
CA GLU A 48 17.45 -8.22 8.70
C GLU A 48 16.07 -7.65 8.37
N LEU A 49 15.31 -8.38 7.56
CA LEU A 49 13.94 -8.05 7.21
C LEU A 49 13.06 -7.97 8.47
N PRO A 50 12.48 -6.81 8.81
CA PRO A 50 11.69 -6.67 10.04
C PRO A 50 10.32 -7.33 9.89
N PRO A 51 9.69 -7.75 11.01
CA PRO A 51 8.32 -8.24 11.00
C PRO A 51 7.33 -7.14 10.61
N THR A 52 6.17 -7.50 10.08
CA THR A 52 5.10 -6.54 9.75
C THR A 52 3.76 -7.00 10.29
N THR A 53 2.98 -6.08 10.85
CA THR A 53 1.76 -6.40 11.64
C THR A 53 0.78 -7.31 10.90
N TRP A 54 0.47 -7.00 9.63
CA TRP A 54 -0.48 -7.80 8.84
C TRP A 54 0.07 -9.16 8.43
N ASN A 55 1.37 -9.26 8.14
CA ASN A 55 2.02 -10.54 7.85
C ASN A 55 2.11 -11.43 9.10
N LEU A 56 2.30 -10.86 10.28
CA LEU A 56 2.22 -11.62 11.54
C LEU A 56 0.78 -12.09 11.82
N ALA A 57 -0.22 -11.25 11.54
CA ALA A 57 -1.62 -11.55 11.83
C ALA A 57 -2.21 -12.60 10.87
N ALA A 58 -1.87 -12.54 9.58
CA ALA A 58 -2.34 -13.48 8.57
C ALA A 58 -1.25 -13.68 7.49
N PRO A 59 -0.23 -14.52 7.75
CA PRO A 59 0.94 -14.67 6.87
C PRO A 59 0.60 -15.25 5.50
N ASN A 60 -0.53 -15.96 5.40
CA ASN A 60 -1.07 -16.52 4.16
C ASN A 60 -1.87 -15.50 3.32
N GLU A 61 -2.14 -14.30 3.86
CA GLU A 61 -2.94 -13.26 3.20
C GLU A 61 -2.15 -12.01 2.84
N TYR A 62 -1.16 -11.65 3.68
CA TYR A 62 -0.40 -10.41 3.54
C TYR A 62 1.09 -10.70 3.61
N GLY A 63 1.80 -10.52 2.51
CA GLY A 63 3.25 -10.65 2.44
C GLY A 63 3.98 -9.37 2.80
N PHE A 64 5.31 -9.47 2.77
CA PHE A 64 6.16 -8.35 3.13
C PHE A 64 6.12 -7.23 2.08
N TYR A 65 6.18 -7.56 0.79
CA TYR A 65 6.31 -6.56 -0.26
C TYR A 65 4.98 -5.89 -0.59
N ALA A 66 3.86 -6.63 -0.67
CA ALA A 66 2.51 -6.08 -0.81
C ALA A 66 2.38 -5.05 -1.96
N ASN A 67 3.00 -5.35 -3.11
CA ASN A 67 2.84 -4.55 -4.32
C ASN A 67 1.42 -4.72 -4.86
N VAL A 68 0.76 -3.62 -5.25
CA VAL A 68 -0.56 -3.70 -5.89
C VAL A 68 -0.42 -4.46 -7.21
N ASN A 69 -1.15 -5.57 -7.34
CA ASN A 69 -1.05 -6.45 -8.50
C ASN A 69 -2.43 -7.05 -8.82
N PRO A 70 -3.06 -6.67 -9.95
CA PRO A 70 -4.38 -7.20 -10.34
C PRO A 70 -4.36 -8.68 -10.73
N HIS A 71 -3.18 -9.26 -10.95
CA HIS A 71 -2.99 -10.65 -11.39
C HIS A 71 -2.71 -11.61 -10.22
N VAL A 72 -2.68 -11.10 -8.99
CA VAL A 72 -2.51 -11.90 -7.78
C VAL A 72 -3.65 -11.56 -6.83
N ASP A 73 -4.56 -12.52 -6.71
CA ASP A 73 -5.74 -12.37 -5.87
C ASP A 73 -5.38 -12.51 -4.39
N HIS A 74 -6.17 -11.86 -3.55
CA HIS A 74 -6.16 -12.15 -2.12
C HIS A 74 -6.86 -13.51 -1.90
N PRO A 75 -6.49 -14.33 -0.90
CA PRO A 75 -7.11 -15.65 -0.68
C PRO A 75 -8.64 -15.66 -0.58
N ARG A 76 -9.23 -14.53 -0.24
CA ARG A 76 -10.68 -14.36 -0.03
C ARG A 76 -11.40 -13.54 -1.11
N TRP A 77 -10.70 -12.85 -2.00
CA TRP A 77 -11.32 -12.03 -3.05
C TRP A 77 -10.35 -11.69 -4.19
N SER A 78 -10.89 -11.43 -5.37
CA SER A 78 -10.06 -11.00 -6.50
C SER A 78 -9.58 -9.56 -6.37
N GLN A 79 -8.34 -9.31 -6.77
CA GLN A 79 -7.73 -7.97 -6.81
C GLN A 79 -7.83 -7.30 -8.19
N ALA A 80 -8.46 -7.95 -9.18
CA ALA A 80 -8.55 -7.45 -10.55
C ALA A 80 -9.37 -6.14 -10.69
N SER A 81 -10.28 -5.86 -9.74
CA SER A 81 -11.10 -4.65 -9.74
C SER A 81 -11.24 -4.07 -8.33
N GLU A 82 -11.23 -2.74 -8.25
CA GLU A 82 -11.36 -1.97 -7.02
C GLU A 82 -12.62 -1.09 -7.02
N ARG A 83 -13.04 -0.68 -5.82
CA ARG A 83 -14.11 0.30 -5.63
C ARG A 83 -13.49 1.69 -5.46
N PHE A 84 -13.72 2.56 -6.43
CA PHE A 84 -13.23 3.93 -6.38
C PHE A 84 -14.12 4.78 -5.46
N ILE A 85 -13.53 5.40 -4.45
CA ILE A 85 -14.24 6.27 -3.50
C ILE A 85 -14.26 7.69 -4.08
N GLY A 86 -15.34 8.03 -4.78
CA GLY A 86 -15.57 9.34 -5.39
C GLY A 86 -16.59 10.20 -4.65
N SER A 87 -17.16 11.18 -5.36
CA SER A 87 -18.34 11.92 -4.90
C SER A 87 -19.56 11.01 -4.88
N GLY A 88 -20.29 10.96 -3.77
CA GLY A 88 -21.47 10.10 -3.59
C GLY A 88 -21.55 9.54 -2.17
N GLY A 89 -22.70 8.99 -1.81
CA GLY A 89 -22.89 8.28 -0.53
C GLY A 89 -22.33 6.85 -0.56
N VAL A 90 -22.39 6.15 0.57
CA VAL A 90 -21.89 4.76 0.70
C VAL A 90 -22.55 3.77 -0.28
N LEU A 91 -23.74 4.11 -0.78
CA LEU A 91 -24.51 3.32 -1.74
C LEU A 91 -24.08 3.53 -3.20
N ASP A 92 -23.32 4.58 -3.50
CA ASP A 92 -22.84 4.87 -4.86
C ASP A 92 -21.49 4.20 -5.09
N VAL A 93 -21.52 2.93 -5.50
CA VAL A 93 -20.33 2.11 -5.69
C VAL A 93 -19.86 2.16 -7.14
N LYS A 94 -18.87 3.01 -7.41
CA LYS A 94 -18.13 2.99 -8.67
C LYS A 94 -17.02 1.95 -8.63
N ARG A 95 -16.98 1.04 -9.62
CA ARG A 95 -15.89 0.08 -9.80
C ARG A 95 -14.98 0.48 -10.96
N GLN A 96 -13.70 0.17 -10.83
CA GLN A 96 -12.72 0.30 -11.91
C GLN A 96 -11.72 -0.87 -11.88
N PRO A 97 -11.00 -1.16 -12.98
CA PRO A 97 -9.91 -2.12 -12.98
C PRO A 97 -8.75 -1.64 -12.11
N THR A 98 -8.15 -2.56 -11.34
CA THR A 98 -6.94 -2.28 -10.56
C THR A 98 -5.73 -2.21 -11.49
N LEU A 99 -4.88 -1.20 -11.33
CA LEU A 99 -3.67 -1.05 -12.14
C LEU A 99 -2.47 -1.76 -11.49
N LEU A 100 -1.59 -2.35 -12.31
CA LEU A 100 -0.33 -2.92 -11.83
C LEU A 100 0.53 -1.82 -11.17
N PHE A 101 1.10 -2.13 -10.01
CA PHE A 101 1.82 -1.16 -9.16
C PHE A 101 1.00 0.11 -8.89
N ASN A 102 -0.32 0.00 -8.87
CA ASN A 102 -1.26 1.11 -8.70
C ASN A 102 -1.05 2.25 -9.72
N GLY A 103 -0.62 1.91 -10.94
CA GLY A 103 -0.35 2.87 -12.01
C GLY A 103 1.07 3.45 -12.03
N TYR A 104 1.96 3.01 -11.13
CA TYR A 104 3.35 3.48 -11.05
C TYR A 104 4.38 2.49 -11.63
N ALA A 105 3.94 1.62 -12.54
CA ALA A 105 4.77 0.53 -13.05
C ALA A 105 6.07 1.03 -13.69
N ASP A 106 6.00 2.07 -14.53
CA ASP A 106 7.17 2.62 -15.23
C ASP A 106 8.24 3.15 -14.27
N GLN A 107 7.83 3.62 -13.09
CA GLN A 107 8.73 4.15 -12.07
C GLN A 107 9.30 3.06 -11.16
N VAL A 108 8.53 2.01 -10.84
CA VAL A 108 8.89 1.08 -9.74
C VAL A 108 9.21 -0.35 -10.19
N ALA A 109 8.83 -0.76 -11.42
CA ALA A 109 8.98 -2.14 -11.86
C ALA A 109 10.46 -2.61 -11.85
N SER A 110 11.40 -1.70 -12.11
CA SER A 110 12.84 -1.98 -12.09
C SER A 110 13.33 -2.50 -10.74
N LEU A 111 12.73 -2.06 -9.63
CA LEU A 111 13.09 -2.49 -8.27
C LEU A 111 12.78 -3.97 -8.00
N TYR A 112 11.87 -4.54 -8.79
CA TYR A 112 11.32 -5.87 -8.56
C TYR A 112 11.63 -6.86 -9.68
N ARG A 113 12.51 -6.50 -10.62
CA ARG A 113 12.88 -7.37 -11.73
C ARG A 113 13.56 -8.63 -11.19
N GLY A 114 13.04 -9.80 -11.57
CA GLY A 114 13.55 -11.10 -11.11
C GLY A 114 13.00 -11.57 -9.75
N LEU A 115 12.17 -10.77 -9.07
CA LEU A 115 11.45 -11.24 -7.88
C LEU A 115 10.17 -11.96 -8.28
N ASN A 116 9.89 -13.09 -7.63
CA ASN A 116 8.61 -13.77 -7.77
C ASN A 116 7.52 -12.98 -7.04
N LEU A 117 6.72 -12.23 -7.81
CA LEU A 117 5.66 -11.36 -7.27
C LEU A 117 4.45 -12.12 -6.73
N LYS A 118 4.30 -13.42 -7.02
CA LYS A 118 3.24 -14.27 -6.46
C LYS A 118 3.59 -14.78 -5.06
N GLU A 119 4.84 -15.18 -4.86
CA GLU A 119 5.33 -15.66 -3.56
C GLU A 119 5.53 -14.52 -2.54
N ASN A 120 5.60 -13.29 -3.02
CA ASN A 120 5.93 -12.10 -2.23
C ASN A 120 4.75 -11.12 -2.09
N PHE A 121 3.52 -11.58 -2.37
CA PHE A 121 2.28 -10.80 -2.31
C PHE A 121 1.90 -10.43 -0.88
#